data_AF-A0AAP4CXY5-F1
#
_entry.id   AF-A0AAP4CXY5-F1
#
_cell.length_a   1.000
_cell.length_b   1.000
_cell.length_c   1.000
_cell.angle_alpha   90.00
_cell.angle_beta   90.00
_cell.angle_gamma   90.00
#
_symmetry.space_group_name_H-M   'P 1'
#
loop_
_entity.id
_entity.type
_entity.pdbx_description
1 polymer ?
#
loop_
_entity_poly.entity_id
_entity_poly.type
_entity_poly.pdbx_seq_one_letter_code
_entity_poly.pdbx_strand_id
1 'polypeptide(L)'
;MLDPAEARLWAEEIASLVAYVEARLCKSIARTVWADMGASSTDVARLAKVATVRAELERQLGRGWQRVIRRAQEVLNMARDAGQGQAVKDLAKAGYPTIFPTVQAAAVETIAADLIAHLSQIPPIALREAVDVYQRIISRPVASVTTGAETRLKATQGALNSFARHGISGFTDKAGRRWHMDTYAEMATRTGATHSLVYGWANTMTVNGEDLALVSDHAFECPMCAPWENQVISLTGQYKGRVSVQHATREDQTVTVNVKGTLEEAKQAGLYHPTAATPC
;
A
#
# COMPACT_ATOMS: atom_id res chain seq x y z
N MET A 1 8.80 -9.37 19.49
CA MET A 1 8.85 -8.03 18.87
C MET A 1 8.30 -8.19 17.47
N LEU A 2 7.30 -7.40 17.10
CA LEU A 2 6.73 -7.41 15.75
C LEU A 2 7.85 -7.03 14.76
N ASP A 3 8.17 -7.89 13.78
CA ASP A 3 9.27 -7.64 12.85
C ASP A 3 8.79 -6.78 11.66
N PRO A 4 9.23 -5.52 11.52
CA PRO A 4 8.84 -4.66 10.40
C PRO A 4 9.35 -5.17 9.04
N ALA A 5 10.32 -6.10 9.02
CA ALA A 5 10.89 -6.65 7.80
C ALA A 5 9.90 -7.53 7.01
N GLU A 6 9.02 -8.28 7.70
CA GLU A 6 8.05 -9.16 7.02
C GLU A 6 7.01 -8.34 6.23
N ALA A 7 6.46 -7.28 6.83
CA ALA A 7 5.51 -6.39 6.16
C ALA A 7 6.11 -5.73 4.92
N ARG A 8 7.42 -5.42 4.96
CA ARG A 8 8.14 -4.86 3.82
C ARG A 8 8.28 -5.87 2.68
N LEU A 9 8.67 -7.10 2.96
CA LEU A 9 8.79 -8.15 1.94
C LEU A 9 7.46 -8.36 1.21
N TRP A 10 6.35 -8.42 1.93
CA TRP A 10 5.02 -8.54 1.32
C TRP A 10 4.63 -7.33 0.48
N ALA A 11 4.99 -6.12 0.92
CA ALA A 11 4.75 -4.90 0.16
C ALA A 11 5.58 -4.84 -1.13
N GLU A 12 6.83 -5.30 -1.10
CA GLU A 12 7.72 -5.41 -2.27
C GLU A 12 7.18 -6.39 -3.33
N GLU A 13 6.51 -7.47 -2.91
CA GLU A 13 5.81 -8.38 -3.84
C GLU A 13 4.64 -7.68 -4.55
N ILE A 14 3.83 -6.90 -3.84
CA ILE A 14 2.75 -6.12 -4.45
C ILE A 14 3.30 -5.08 -5.41
N ALA A 15 4.36 -4.36 -5.02
CA ALA A 15 5.06 -3.42 -5.87
C ALA A 15 5.51 -4.09 -7.18
N SER A 16 6.08 -5.28 -7.09
CA SER A 16 6.53 -6.07 -8.23
C SER A 16 5.38 -6.49 -9.16
N LEU A 17 4.23 -6.87 -8.61
CA LEU A 17 3.03 -7.15 -9.41
C LEU A 17 2.51 -5.92 -10.15
N VAL A 18 2.55 -4.76 -9.49
CA VAL A 18 2.14 -3.48 -10.08
C VAL A 18 3.12 -3.04 -11.18
N ALA A 19 4.42 -3.10 -10.93
CA ALA A 19 5.46 -2.84 -11.93
C ALA A 19 5.33 -3.76 -13.16
N TYR A 20 4.95 -5.02 -12.95
CA TYR A 20 4.65 -5.94 -14.05
C TYR A 20 3.41 -5.50 -14.87
N VAL A 21 2.36 -5.00 -14.22
CA VAL A 21 1.18 -4.44 -14.90
C VAL A 21 1.58 -3.23 -15.73
N GLU A 22 2.39 -2.33 -15.17
CA GLU A 22 2.91 -1.15 -15.85
C GLU A 22 3.74 -1.50 -17.10
N ALA A 23 4.69 -2.44 -16.95
CA ALA A 23 5.52 -2.90 -18.05
C ALA A 23 4.68 -3.49 -19.19
N ARG A 24 3.57 -4.18 -18.86
CA ARG A 24 2.63 -4.68 -19.87
C ARG A 24 1.89 -3.57 -20.59
N LEU A 25 1.44 -2.53 -19.88
CA LEU A 25 0.80 -1.35 -20.49
C LEU A 25 1.78 -0.66 -21.44
N CYS A 26 3.01 -0.40 -21.00
CA CYS A 26 4.07 0.18 -21.83
C CYS A 26 4.33 -0.64 -23.09
N LYS A 27 4.47 -1.97 -22.95
CA LYS A 27 4.67 -2.90 -24.07
C LYS A 27 3.45 -2.94 -25.00
N SER A 28 2.23 -2.79 -24.49
CA SER A 28 1.01 -2.76 -25.30
C SER A 28 0.95 -1.47 -26.11
N ILE A 29 1.19 -0.31 -25.48
CA ILE A 29 1.24 0.99 -26.16
C ILE A 29 2.31 0.98 -27.24
N ALA A 30 3.53 0.56 -26.92
CA ALA A 30 4.62 0.52 -27.88
C ALA A 30 4.23 -0.30 -29.12
N ARG A 31 3.73 -1.53 -28.92
CA ARG A 31 3.29 -2.39 -30.04
C ARG A 31 2.21 -1.74 -30.89
N THR A 32 1.21 -1.12 -30.26
CA THR A 32 0.12 -0.48 -31.00
C THR A 32 0.59 0.75 -31.76
N VAL A 33 1.44 1.58 -31.15
CA VAL A 33 2.08 2.72 -31.82
C VAL A 33 2.86 2.28 -33.04
N TRP A 34 3.69 1.22 -32.92
CA TRP A 34 4.47 0.69 -34.04
C TRP A 34 3.59 0.15 -35.17
N ALA A 35 2.50 -0.55 -34.85
CA ALA A 35 1.55 -1.06 -35.84
C ALA A 35 0.77 0.07 -36.55
N ASP A 36 0.56 1.19 -35.88
CA ASP A 36 -0.22 2.32 -36.41
C ASP A 36 0.62 3.38 -37.13
N MET A 37 1.95 3.21 -37.17
CA MET A 37 2.83 4.13 -37.90
C MET A 37 2.54 4.07 -39.41
N GLY A 38 1.75 5.02 -39.89
CA GLY A 38 1.37 5.13 -41.31
C GLY A 38 -0.12 4.86 -41.59
N ALA A 39 -0.92 4.57 -40.58
CA ALA A 39 -2.38 4.47 -40.73
C ALA A 39 -3.01 5.80 -41.20
N SER A 40 -4.09 5.71 -41.98
CA SER A 40 -4.79 6.89 -42.51
C SER A 40 -5.38 7.75 -41.39
N SER A 41 -5.42 9.06 -41.63
CA SER A 41 -5.54 10.10 -40.60
C SER A 41 -6.95 10.67 -40.43
N THR A 42 -8.00 10.01 -40.92
CA THR A 42 -9.37 10.56 -40.76
C THR A 42 -9.76 10.56 -39.29
N ASP A 43 -10.50 11.60 -38.87
CA ASP A 43 -10.85 11.78 -37.46
C ASP A 43 -11.72 10.64 -36.93
N VAL A 44 -12.64 10.11 -37.74
CA VAL A 44 -13.48 8.95 -37.39
C VAL A 44 -12.63 7.69 -37.20
N ALA A 45 -11.67 7.41 -38.09
CA ALA A 45 -10.80 6.24 -37.97
C ALA A 45 -9.88 6.35 -36.74
N ARG A 46 -9.37 7.56 -36.46
CA ARG A 46 -8.55 7.85 -35.26
C ARG A 46 -9.35 7.66 -33.97
N LEU A 47 -10.58 8.17 -33.90
CA LEU A 47 -11.44 8.01 -32.73
C LEU A 47 -11.79 6.54 -32.48
N ALA A 48 -12.17 5.80 -33.53
CA ALA A 48 -12.43 4.36 -33.43
C ALA A 48 -11.20 3.59 -32.95
N LYS A 49 -10.01 3.99 -33.40
CA LYS A 49 -8.76 3.37 -32.99
C LYS A 49 -8.43 3.65 -31.52
N VAL A 50 -8.52 4.91 -31.08
CA VAL A 50 -8.35 5.28 -29.67
C VAL A 50 -9.29 4.48 -28.77
N ALA A 51 -10.56 4.32 -29.16
CA ALA A 51 -11.52 3.54 -28.40
C ALA A 51 -11.10 2.06 -28.29
N THR A 52 -10.59 1.48 -29.39
CA THR A 52 -10.08 0.10 -29.40
C THR A 52 -8.86 -0.06 -28.50
N VAL A 53 -7.90 0.88 -28.56
CA VAL A 53 -6.71 0.87 -27.70
C VAL A 53 -7.11 0.99 -26.24
N ARG A 54 -8.02 1.91 -25.91
CA ARG A 54 -8.53 2.09 -24.56
C ARG A 54 -9.16 0.80 -24.02
N ALA A 55 -10.04 0.16 -24.78
CA ALA A 55 -10.71 -1.07 -24.38
C ALA A 55 -9.69 -2.22 -24.14
N GLU A 56 -8.65 -2.32 -24.98
CA GLU A 56 -7.62 -3.33 -24.80
C GLU A 56 -6.76 -3.08 -23.56
N LEU A 57 -6.35 -1.83 -23.32
CA LEU A 57 -5.58 -1.45 -22.13
C LEU A 57 -6.39 -1.69 -20.86
N GLU A 58 -7.67 -1.31 -20.85
CA GLU A 58 -8.59 -1.52 -19.73
C GLU A 58 -8.73 -3.02 -19.41
N ARG A 59 -8.91 -3.86 -20.44
CA ARG A 59 -8.99 -5.32 -20.28
C ARG A 59 -7.69 -5.92 -19.74
N GLN A 60 -6.52 -5.46 -20.18
CA GLN A 60 -5.23 -5.92 -19.66
C GLN A 60 -5.02 -5.49 -18.21
N LEU A 61 -5.34 -4.23 -17.92
CA LEU A 61 -5.23 -3.64 -16.60
C LEU A 61 -6.15 -4.35 -15.60
N GLY A 62 -7.42 -4.56 -15.93
CA GLY A 62 -8.38 -5.25 -15.06
C GLY A 62 -7.92 -6.66 -14.65
N ARG A 63 -7.43 -7.47 -15.61
CA ARG A 63 -6.87 -8.80 -15.29
C ARG A 63 -5.62 -8.75 -14.43
N GLY A 64 -4.73 -7.78 -14.70
CA GLY A 64 -3.54 -7.56 -13.88
C GLY A 64 -3.92 -7.18 -12.46
N TRP A 65 -4.87 -6.26 -12.34
CA TRP A 65 -5.32 -5.68 -11.08
C TRP A 65 -6.04 -6.68 -10.17
N GLN A 66 -6.84 -7.59 -10.74
CA GLN A 66 -7.46 -8.67 -9.97
C GLN A 66 -6.44 -9.52 -9.22
N ARG A 67 -5.23 -9.70 -9.76
CA ARG A 67 -4.15 -10.41 -9.06
C ARG A 67 -3.53 -9.57 -7.96
N VAL A 68 -3.34 -8.28 -8.19
CA VAL A 68 -2.86 -7.32 -7.18
C VAL A 68 -3.80 -7.31 -5.97
N ILE A 69 -5.11 -7.13 -6.19
CA ILE A 69 -6.11 -7.10 -5.11
C ILE A 69 -6.18 -8.42 -4.35
N ARG A 70 -6.15 -9.57 -5.06
CA ARG A 70 -6.13 -10.88 -4.40
C ARG A 70 -4.90 -11.05 -3.51
N ARG A 71 -3.72 -10.73 -4.04
CA ARG A 71 -2.47 -10.85 -3.27
C ARG A 71 -2.46 -9.89 -2.09
N ALA A 72 -2.97 -8.67 -2.24
CA ALA A 72 -3.09 -7.71 -1.15
C ALA A 72 -3.96 -8.27 0.00
N GLN A 73 -5.09 -8.90 -0.31
CA GLN A 73 -5.92 -9.57 0.69
C GLN A 73 -5.17 -10.71 1.41
N GLU A 74 -4.45 -11.53 0.65
CA GLU A 74 -3.63 -12.62 1.23
C GLU A 74 -2.56 -12.07 2.18
N VAL A 75 -1.87 -10.99 1.79
CA VAL A 75 -0.87 -10.32 2.62
C VAL A 75 -1.49 -9.82 3.93
N LEU A 76 -2.68 -9.21 3.90
CA LEU A 76 -3.34 -8.77 5.13
C LEU A 76 -3.70 -9.94 6.04
N ASN A 77 -4.14 -11.06 5.48
CA ASN A 77 -4.44 -12.27 6.25
C ASN A 77 -3.18 -12.84 6.91
N MET A 78 -2.08 -12.94 6.14
CA MET A 78 -0.77 -13.39 6.63
C MET A 78 -0.25 -12.48 7.74
N ALA A 79 -0.37 -11.16 7.57
CA ALA A 79 0.04 -10.17 8.56
C ALA A 79 -0.72 -10.32 9.88
N ARG A 80 -2.04 -10.52 9.80
CA ARG A 80 -2.87 -10.80 10.99
C ARG A 80 -2.42 -12.08 11.68
N ASP A 81 -2.23 -13.17 10.92
CA ASP A 81 -1.80 -14.46 11.47
C ASP A 81 -0.42 -14.35 12.16
N ALA A 82 0.50 -13.59 11.55
CA ALA A 82 1.80 -13.29 12.15
C ALA A 82 1.65 -12.51 13.46
N GLY A 83 0.80 -11.48 13.49
CA GLY A 83 0.49 -10.71 14.71
C GLY A 83 -0.10 -11.57 15.83
N GLN A 84 -1.06 -12.43 15.50
CA GLN A 84 -1.63 -13.40 16.44
C GLN A 84 -0.58 -14.38 16.96
N GLY A 85 0.25 -14.95 16.07
CA GLY A 85 1.34 -15.83 16.44
C GLY A 85 2.37 -15.16 17.36
N GLN A 86 2.65 -13.88 17.13
CA GLN A 86 3.54 -13.11 18.00
C GLN A 86 2.92 -12.88 19.38
N ALA A 87 1.64 -12.53 19.48
CA ALA A 87 0.96 -12.36 20.77
C ALA A 87 0.97 -13.65 21.59
N VAL A 88 0.73 -14.79 20.95
CA VAL A 88 0.81 -16.11 21.60
C VAL A 88 2.21 -16.37 22.18
N LYS A 89 3.27 -16.04 21.43
CA LYS A 89 4.65 -16.17 21.92
C LYS A 89 4.93 -15.24 23.10
N ASP A 90 4.45 -14.00 23.03
CA ASP A 90 4.64 -13.00 24.08
C ASP A 90 3.93 -13.43 25.38
N LEU A 91 2.67 -13.88 25.30
CA LEU A 91 1.89 -14.43 26.43
C LEU A 91 2.55 -15.66 27.04
N ALA A 92 2.97 -16.61 26.21
CA ALA A 92 3.65 -17.82 26.67
C ALA A 92 4.97 -17.50 27.41
N LYS A 93 5.74 -16.52 26.90
CA LYS A 93 6.98 -16.07 27.55
C LYS A 93 6.73 -15.42 28.91
N ALA A 94 5.58 -14.75 29.07
CA ALA A 94 5.17 -14.13 30.33
C ALA A 94 4.46 -15.12 31.29
N GLY A 95 4.25 -16.38 30.88
CA GLY A 95 3.65 -17.42 31.73
C GLY A 95 2.12 -17.42 31.75
N TYR A 96 1.47 -16.69 30.82
CA TYR A 96 0.01 -16.65 30.72
C TYR A 96 -0.54 -17.85 29.93
N PRO A 97 -1.74 -18.35 30.28
CA PRO A 97 -2.46 -19.32 29.45
C PRO A 97 -2.75 -18.71 28.07
N THR A 98 -2.49 -19.44 27.00
CA THR A 98 -2.70 -18.94 25.63
C THR A 98 -4.03 -19.44 25.06
N ILE A 99 -5.02 -18.57 25.02
CA ILE A 99 -6.26 -18.76 24.27
C ILE A 99 -6.01 -18.26 22.84
N PHE A 100 -6.22 -19.13 21.86
CA PHE A 100 -6.23 -18.74 20.46
C PHE A 100 -7.61 -18.17 20.12
N PRO A 101 -7.74 -16.87 19.79
CA PRO A 101 -9.03 -16.30 19.46
C PRO A 101 -9.56 -16.90 18.15
N THR A 102 -10.87 -17.16 18.10
CA THR A 102 -11.59 -17.32 16.84
C THR A 102 -11.58 -15.97 16.11
N VAL A 103 -11.23 -15.97 14.83
CA VAL A 103 -11.07 -14.74 14.05
C VAL A 103 -12.40 -13.96 13.99
N GLN A 104 -12.40 -12.72 14.47
CA GLN A 104 -13.48 -11.76 14.21
C GLN A 104 -13.30 -11.17 12.81
N ALA A 105 -14.12 -11.60 11.85
CA ALA A 105 -13.98 -11.24 10.43
C ALA A 105 -14.11 -9.72 10.15
N ALA A 106 -15.02 -9.03 10.86
CA ALA A 106 -15.43 -7.66 10.53
C ALA A 106 -14.32 -6.59 10.60
N ALA A 107 -13.40 -6.68 11.56
CA ALA A 107 -12.34 -5.67 11.70
C ALA A 107 -11.22 -5.86 10.65
N VAL A 108 -10.91 -7.11 10.28
CA VAL A 108 -9.96 -7.43 9.19
C VAL A 108 -10.53 -6.98 7.85
N GLU A 109 -11.83 -7.15 7.65
CA GLU A 109 -12.55 -6.66 6.47
C GLU A 109 -12.47 -5.14 6.33
N THR A 110 -12.45 -4.40 7.44
CA THR A 110 -12.30 -2.93 7.41
C THR A 110 -10.91 -2.50 6.93
N ILE A 111 -9.85 -3.13 7.46
CA ILE A 111 -8.47 -2.89 7.03
C ILE A 111 -8.30 -3.27 5.55
N ALA A 112 -8.88 -4.39 5.14
CA ALA A 112 -8.88 -4.82 3.76
C ALA A 112 -9.63 -3.87 2.84
N ALA A 113 -10.82 -3.41 3.24
CA ALA A 113 -11.60 -2.44 2.47
C ALA A 113 -10.83 -1.13 2.26
N ASP A 114 -10.13 -0.64 3.29
CA ASP A 114 -9.30 0.56 3.18
C ASP A 114 -8.14 0.38 2.19
N LEU A 115 -7.36 -0.70 2.33
CA LEU A 115 -6.28 -1.00 1.38
C LEU A 115 -6.80 -1.17 -0.06
N ILE A 116 -7.90 -1.91 -0.23
CA ILE A 116 -8.52 -2.12 -1.54
C ILE A 116 -9.02 -0.80 -2.13
N ALA A 117 -9.57 0.11 -1.32
CA ALA A 117 -9.98 1.44 -1.77
C ALA A 117 -8.78 2.26 -2.25
N HIS A 118 -7.65 2.22 -1.55
CA HIS A 118 -6.40 2.87 -1.96
C HIS A 118 -5.86 2.29 -3.28
N LEU A 119 -5.79 0.96 -3.39
CA LEU A 119 -5.33 0.28 -4.60
C LEU A 119 -6.29 0.53 -5.78
N SER A 120 -7.60 0.58 -5.56
CA SER A 120 -8.60 0.76 -6.62
C SER A 120 -8.56 2.14 -7.28
N GLN A 121 -7.88 3.12 -6.69
CA GLN A 121 -7.62 4.42 -7.32
C GLN A 121 -6.59 4.33 -8.45
N ILE A 122 -5.76 3.27 -8.45
CA ILE A 122 -4.62 3.16 -9.35
C ILE A 122 -5.03 2.95 -10.82
N PRO A 123 -5.90 1.96 -11.15
CA PRO A 123 -6.26 1.66 -12.53
C PRO A 123 -6.81 2.82 -13.37
N PRO A 124 -7.77 3.64 -12.91
CA PRO A 124 -8.34 4.70 -13.76
C PRO A 124 -7.30 5.76 -14.17
N ILE A 125 -6.35 6.09 -13.29
CA ILE A 125 -5.27 7.04 -13.59
C ILE A 125 -4.28 6.39 -14.56
N ALA A 126 -3.88 5.14 -14.30
CA ALA A 126 -2.98 4.41 -15.19
C ALA A 126 -3.54 4.28 -16.62
N LEU A 127 -4.84 3.98 -16.75
CA LEU A 127 -5.52 3.90 -18.04
C LEU A 127 -5.54 5.25 -18.75
N ARG A 128 -5.81 6.34 -18.02
CA ARG A 128 -5.81 7.69 -18.58
C ARG A 128 -4.43 8.08 -19.12
N GLU A 129 -3.39 7.97 -18.30
CA GLU A 129 -2.02 8.32 -18.72
C GLU A 129 -1.57 7.48 -19.92
N ALA A 130 -1.88 6.17 -19.90
CA ALA A 130 -1.57 5.25 -20.98
C ALA A 130 -2.24 5.68 -22.31
N VAL A 131 -3.51 6.06 -22.28
CA VAL A 131 -4.26 6.55 -23.45
C VAL A 131 -3.74 7.90 -23.91
N ASP A 132 -3.44 8.82 -22.99
CA ASP A 132 -2.92 10.16 -23.30
C ASP A 132 -1.56 10.08 -23.99
N VAL A 133 -0.68 9.17 -23.53
CA VAL A 133 0.62 8.91 -24.16
C VAL A 133 0.44 8.36 -25.57
N TYR A 134 -0.45 7.37 -25.75
CA TYR A 134 -0.76 6.85 -27.08
C TYR A 134 -1.22 7.97 -28.01
N GLN A 135 -2.23 8.76 -27.60
CA GLN A 135 -2.77 9.88 -28.38
C GLN A 135 -1.69 10.92 -28.71
N ARG A 136 -0.86 11.30 -27.76
CA ARG A 136 0.22 12.28 -27.97
C ARG A 136 1.22 11.82 -29.03
N ILE A 137 1.55 10.53 -29.04
CA ILE A 137 2.49 9.96 -30.02
C ILE A 137 1.88 9.91 -31.42
N ILE A 138 0.62 9.46 -31.54
CA ILE A 138 -0.03 9.34 -32.86
C ILE A 138 -0.47 10.70 -33.45
N SER A 139 -0.72 11.70 -32.60
CA SER A 139 -1.14 13.05 -33.00
C SER A 139 0.02 14.00 -33.26
N ARG A 140 1.27 13.60 -33.01
CA ARG A 140 2.44 14.46 -33.24
C ARG A 140 2.46 14.95 -34.70
N PRO A 141 2.40 16.28 -34.94
CA PRO A 141 2.38 16.83 -36.29
C PRO A 141 3.63 16.40 -37.06
N VAL A 142 3.42 16.04 -38.32
CA VAL A 142 4.51 15.78 -39.29
C VAL A 142 5.43 17.00 -39.45
N ALA A 143 5.04 18.19 -38.96
CA ALA A 143 5.79 19.45 -39.08
C ALA A 143 7.28 19.37 -38.68
N SER A 144 7.67 18.59 -37.66
CA SER A 144 9.09 18.37 -37.28
C SER A 144 9.86 17.46 -38.25
N VAL A 145 9.14 16.60 -38.97
CA VAL A 145 9.65 15.79 -40.08
C VAL A 145 9.75 16.64 -41.34
N THR A 146 8.82 17.57 -41.55
CA THR A 146 8.79 18.46 -42.71
C THR A 146 9.94 19.48 -42.71
N THR A 147 10.45 19.88 -41.53
CA THR A 147 11.63 20.77 -41.41
C THR A 147 12.98 20.03 -41.45
N GLY A 148 12.97 18.70 -41.58
CA GLY A 148 14.19 17.87 -41.65
C GLY A 148 14.98 17.72 -40.34
N ALA A 149 14.48 18.24 -39.23
CA ALA A 149 15.20 18.25 -37.95
C ALA A 149 15.19 16.88 -37.22
N GLU A 150 14.13 16.07 -37.37
CA GLU A 150 14.04 14.70 -36.85
C GLU A 150 13.17 13.79 -37.74
N THR A 151 13.49 12.50 -37.78
CA THR A 151 12.63 11.50 -38.45
C THR A 151 11.46 11.09 -37.56
N ARG A 152 10.29 10.81 -38.16
CA ARG A 152 9.10 10.27 -37.45
C ARG A 152 9.46 9.08 -36.57
N LEU A 153 10.33 8.21 -37.08
CA LEU A 153 10.84 7.03 -36.38
C LEU A 153 11.55 7.41 -35.08
N LYS A 154 12.51 8.34 -35.14
CA LYS A 154 13.29 8.77 -33.99
C LYS A 154 12.43 9.47 -32.94
N ALA A 155 11.50 10.32 -33.37
CA ALA A 155 10.58 11.02 -32.47
C ALA A 155 9.64 10.05 -31.73
N THR A 156 9.11 9.04 -32.41
CA THR A 156 8.28 7.98 -31.82
C THR A 156 9.08 7.16 -30.81
N GLN A 157 10.27 6.70 -31.19
CA GLN A 157 11.15 5.94 -30.29
C GLN A 157 11.52 6.75 -29.04
N GLY A 158 11.85 8.04 -29.21
CA GLY A 158 12.15 8.94 -28.09
C GLY A 158 10.97 9.10 -27.13
N ALA A 159 9.75 9.24 -27.65
CA ALA A 159 8.56 9.33 -26.82
C ALA A 159 8.25 8.03 -26.06
N LEU A 160 8.38 6.87 -26.71
CA LEU A 160 8.21 5.56 -26.07
C LEU A 160 9.28 5.32 -25.00
N ASN A 161 10.55 5.67 -25.27
CA ASN A 161 11.63 5.57 -24.30
C ASN A 161 11.45 6.54 -23.13
N SER A 162 10.87 7.72 -23.37
CA SER A 162 10.55 8.67 -22.31
C SER A 162 9.44 8.10 -21.42
N PHE A 163 8.37 7.56 -22.02
CA PHE A 163 7.28 6.96 -21.25
C PHE A 163 7.75 5.76 -20.43
N ALA A 164 8.51 4.84 -21.02
CA ALA A 164 9.04 3.68 -20.30
C ALA A 164 9.99 4.04 -19.15
N ARG A 165 10.71 5.18 -19.24
CA ARG A 165 11.61 5.65 -18.17
C ARG A 165 10.89 6.40 -17.05
N HIS A 166 9.91 7.23 -17.39
CA HIS A 166 9.14 7.98 -16.39
C HIS A 166 8.06 7.11 -15.74
N GLY A 167 7.62 6.06 -16.43
CA GLY A 167 6.56 5.20 -15.96
C GLY A 167 5.20 5.90 -15.91
N ILE A 168 4.26 5.22 -15.25
CA ILE A 168 2.94 5.73 -14.91
C ILE A 168 3.02 6.37 -13.53
N SER A 169 2.75 7.67 -13.48
CA SER A 169 2.81 8.48 -12.26
C SER A 169 1.50 9.24 -12.10
N GLY A 170 1.47 10.34 -11.36
CA GLY A 170 0.28 11.20 -11.28
C GLY A 170 -0.71 10.82 -10.16
N PHE A 171 -0.43 9.77 -9.40
CA PHE A 171 -1.08 9.52 -8.11
C PHE A 171 -0.64 10.59 -7.13
N THR A 172 -1.60 11.35 -6.63
CA THR A 172 -1.34 12.35 -5.59
C THR A 172 -2.09 11.89 -4.35
N ASP A 173 -1.35 11.67 -3.25
CA ASP A 173 -2.00 11.31 -1.99
C ASP A 173 -2.70 12.53 -1.35
N LYS A 174 -3.40 12.30 -0.24
CA LYS A 174 -4.09 13.37 0.50
C LYS A 174 -3.13 14.48 0.98
N ALA A 175 -1.84 14.18 1.09
CA ALA A 175 -0.79 15.12 1.51
C ALA A 175 -0.15 15.88 0.33
N GLY A 176 -0.63 15.68 -0.90
CA GLY A 176 -0.12 16.36 -2.10
C GLY A 176 1.16 15.75 -2.68
N ARG A 177 1.62 14.60 -2.15
CA ARG A 177 2.84 13.94 -2.66
C ARG A 177 2.51 13.18 -3.94
N ARG A 178 3.38 13.30 -4.94
CA ARG A 178 3.28 12.56 -6.21
C ARG A 178 3.98 11.23 -6.10
N TRP A 179 3.35 10.18 -6.63
CA TRP A 179 3.85 8.82 -6.57
C TRP A 179 3.86 8.13 -7.94
N HIS A 180 4.77 7.17 -8.08
CA HIS A 180 4.67 6.11 -9.07
C HIS A 180 3.69 5.05 -8.57
N MET A 181 3.01 4.35 -9.49
CA MET A 181 1.95 3.40 -9.11
C MET A 181 2.45 2.25 -8.22
N ASP A 182 3.66 1.76 -8.48
CA ASP A 182 4.30 0.67 -7.74
C ASP A 182 4.68 1.10 -6.32
N THR A 183 5.27 2.29 -6.18
CA THR A 183 5.72 2.87 -4.92
C THR A 183 4.53 3.23 -4.03
N TYR A 184 3.45 3.75 -4.62
CA TYR A 184 2.21 4.00 -3.90
C TYR A 184 1.54 2.69 -3.43
N ALA A 185 1.52 1.67 -4.28
CA ALA A 185 0.96 0.36 -3.92
C ALA A 185 1.78 -0.31 -2.80
N GLU A 186 3.11 -0.26 -2.87
CA GLU A 186 4.03 -0.70 -1.80
C GLU A 186 3.66 -0.03 -0.48
N MET A 187 3.67 1.31 -0.46
CA MET A 187 3.41 2.09 0.75
C MET A 187 2.03 1.79 1.35
N ALA A 188 0.99 1.72 0.50
CA ALA A 188 -0.36 1.40 0.94
C ALA A 188 -0.43 -0.02 1.52
N THR A 189 0.14 -1.01 0.83
CA THR A 189 0.19 -2.41 1.31
C THR A 189 0.96 -2.53 2.61
N ARG A 190 2.13 -1.90 2.73
CA ARG A 190 2.93 -1.93 3.95
C ARG A 190 2.14 -1.38 5.13
N THR A 191 1.45 -0.24 4.94
CA THR A 191 0.60 0.36 5.97
C THR A 191 -0.54 -0.58 6.39
N GLY A 192 -1.26 -1.13 5.41
CA GLY A 192 -2.34 -2.08 5.68
C GLY A 192 -1.85 -3.35 6.39
N ALA A 193 -0.70 -3.89 5.98
CA ALA A 193 -0.07 -5.05 6.60
C ALA A 193 0.30 -4.77 8.05
N THR A 194 0.94 -3.62 8.35
CA THR A 194 1.24 -3.19 9.72
C THR A 194 -0.04 -3.08 10.55
N HIS A 195 -1.10 -2.46 10.03
CA HIS A 195 -2.37 -2.34 10.76
C HIS A 195 -3.01 -3.71 11.02
N SER A 196 -2.98 -4.63 10.05
CA SER A 196 -3.52 -5.98 10.19
C SER A 196 -2.73 -6.82 11.20
N LEU A 197 -1.41 -6.69 11.20
CA LEU A 197 -0.52 -7.35 12.16
C LEU A 197 -0.74 -6.81 13.58
N VAL A 198 -0.80 -5.48 13.76
CA VAL A 198 -1.09 -4.87 15.07
C VAL A 198 -2.47 -5.29 15.56
N TYR A 199 -3.46 -5.35 14.67
CA TYR A 199 -4.80 -5.85 15.01
C TYR A 199 -4.77 -7.31 15.47
N GLY A 200 -4.11 -8.21 14.74
CA GLY A 200 -4.00 -9.61 15.10
C GLY A 200 -3.35 -9.80 16.48
N TRP A 201 -2.30 -9.02 16.77
CA TRP A 201 -1.63 -9.01 18.06
C TRP A 201 -2.55 -8.47 19.17
N ALA A 202 -3.12 -7.28 18.98
CA ALA A 202 -3.94 -6.61 20.00
C ALA A 202 -5.20 -7.41 20.34
N ASN A 203 -5.92 -7.92 19.33
CA ASN A 203 -7.11 -8.75 19.56
C ASN A 203 -6.76 -10.05 20.32
N THR A 204 -5.58 -10.62 20.07
CA THR A 204 -5.14 -11.81 20.81
C THR A 204 -4.83 -11.47 22.26
N MET A 205 -4.15 -10.35 22.53
CA MET A 205 -3.89 -9.88 23.89
C MET A 205 -5.19 -9.63 24.66
N THR A 206 -6.13 -8.90 24.08
CA THR A 206 -7.38 -8.53 24.75
C THR A 206 -8.28 -9.74 25.04
N VAL A 207 -8.34 -10.73 24.15
CA VAL A 207 -9.06 -12.01 24.40
C VAL A 207 -8.42 -12.80 25.55
N ASN A 208 -7.12 -12.64 25.77
CA ASN A 208 -6.40 -13.25 26.89
C ASN A 208 -6.42 -12.39 28.16
N GLY A 209 -7.22 -11.32 28.19
CA GLY A 209 -7.40 -10.46 29.37
C GLY A 209 -6.33 -9.38 29.55
N GLU A 210 -5.41 -9.24 28.58
CA GLU A 210 -4.35 -8.24 28.62
C GLU A 210 -4.74 -7.00 27.80
N ASP A 211 -4.77 -5.85 28.46
CA ASP A 211 -5.15 -4.57 27.84
C ASP A 211 -4.03 -3.53 27.79
N LEU A 212 -2.97 -3.71 28.58
CA LEU A 212 -1.85 -2.78 28.61
C LEU A 212 -0.74 -3.22 27.67
N ALA A 213 -0.29 -2.30 26.81
CA ALA A 213 0.79 -2.53 25.87
C ALA A 213 1.83 -1.43 25.94
N LEU A 214 3.10 -1.79 25.78
CA LEU A 214 4.19 -0.84 25.56
C LEU A 214 4.41 -0.67 24.07
N VAL A 215 4.39 0.57 23.59
CA VAL A 215 4.77 0.88 22.19
C VAL A 215 6.29 0.76 22.06
N SER A 216 6.74 -0.07 21.12
CA SER A 216 8.16 -0.25 20.84
C SER A 216 8.81 1.01 20.30
N ASP A 217 10.05 1.25 20.70
CA ASP A 217 10.92 2.33 20.24
C ASP A 217 11.81 1.84 19.09
N HIS A 218 11.98 2.70 18.08
CA HIS A 218 12.81 2.43 16.91
C HIS A 218 13.86 3.53 16.73
N ALA A 219 15.10 3.13 16.39
CA ALA A 219 16.26 4.02 16.31
C ALA A 219 16.12 5.22 15.35
N PHE A 220 15.14 5.22 14.44
CA PHE A 220 14.82 6.33 13.55
C PHE A 220 13.37 6.74 13.77
N GLU A 221 13.19 7.66 14.72
CA GLU A 221 11.88 8.10 15.18
C GLU A 221 11.20 8.98 14.12
N CYS A 222 9.99 8.62 13.69
CA CYS A 222 9.16 9.57 12.95
C CYS A 222 8.56 10.59 13.91
N PRO A 223 8.51 11.90 13.57
CA PRO A 223 7.89 12.92 14.42
C PRO A 223 6.44 12.64 14.84
N MET A 224 5.69 11.85 14.07
CA MET A 224 4.33 11.43 14.40
C MET A 224 4.27 10.22 15.34
N CYS A 225 5.25 9.31 15.25
CA CYS A 225 5.33 8.12 16.09
C CYS A 225 6.03 8.41 17.42
N ALA A 226 7.08 9.23 17.40
CA ALA A 226 7.94 9.56 18.55
C ALA A 226 7.16 9.91 19.83
N PRO A 227 6.05 10.68 19.80
CA PRO A 227 5.28 10.93 21.02
C PRO A 227 4.77 9.65 21.69
N TRP A 228 4.45 8.61 20.92
CA TRP A 228 3.86 7.37 21.42
C TRP A 228 4.88 6.29 21.75
N GLU A 229 6.13 6.42 21.29
CA GLU A 229 7.21 5.45 21.55
C GLU A 229 7.58 5.40 23.04
N ASN A 230 7.91 4.20 23.54
CA ASN A 230 8.15 3.90 24.95
C ASN A 230 6.98 4.27 25.90
N GLN A 231 5.79 4.55 25.39
CA GLN A 231 4.61 4.85 26.21
C GLN A 231 3.76 3.61 26.42
N VAL A 232 3.17 3.50 27.61
CA VAL A 232 2.14 2.51 27.90
C VAL A 232 0.80 3.01 27.38
N ILE A 233 0.12 2.18 26.58
CA ILE A 233 -1.20 2.44 26.03
C ILE A 233 -2.19 1.35 26.45
N SER A 234 -3.47 1.68 26.42
CA SER A 234 -4.58 0.73 26.59
C SER A 234 -5.10 0.28 25.22
N LEU A 235 -5.28 -1.03 25.02
CA LEU A 235 -5.73 -1.58 23.74
C LEU A 235 -7.21 -1.31 23.47
N THR A 236 -8.04 -1.38 24.52
CA THR A 236 -9.50 -1.21 24.46
C THR A 236 -10.00 0.12 25.03
N GLY A 237 -9.15 0.82 25.79
CA GLY A 237 -9.53 2.00 26.56
C GLY A 237 -10.00 1.71 27.99
N GLN A 238 -9.83 0.47 28.48
CA GLN A 238 -10.15 0.10 29.87
C GLN A 238 -9.35 0.91 30.89
N TYR A 239 -8.11 1.29 30.59
CA TYR A 239 -7.24 2.05 31.48
C TYR A 239 -6.96 3.46 30.95
N LYS A 240 -6.92 4.45 31.84
CA LYS A 240 -6.60 5.84 31.50
C LYS A 240 -5.85 6.56 32.62
N GLY A 241 -4.77 7.26 32.26
CA GLY A 241 -3.95 8.02 33.20
C GLY A 241 -3.18 7.11 34.15
N ARG A 242 -3.01 7.56 35.40
CA ARG A 242 -2.24 6.83 36.41
C ARG A 242 -3.10 5.71 37.02
N VAL A 243 -2.75 4.47 36.74
CA VAL A 243 -3.49 3.29 37.21
C VAL A 243 -2.57 2.37 38.02
N SER A 244 -3.09 1.77 39.09
CA SER A 244 -2.41 0.73 39.85
C SER A 244 -2.92 -0.61 39.39
N VAL A 245 -2.03 -1.45 38.87
CA VAL A 245 -2.35 -2.78 38.34
C VAL A 245 -1.54 -3.84 39.08
N GLN A 246 -2.05 -5.07 39.08
CA GLN A 246 -1.31 -6.21 39.63
C GLN A 246 0.00 -6.38 38.86
N HIS A 247 1.10 -6.66 39.57
CA HIS A 247 2.37 -6.96 38.95
C HIS A 247 2.27 -8.28 38.17
N ALA A 248 2.62 -8.26 36.87
CA ALA A 248 2.44 -9.39 35.95
C ALA A 248 3.04 -10.73 36.45
N THR A 249 4.15 -10.68 37.20
CA THR A 249 4.82 -11.88 37.75
C THR A 249 4.81 -12.01 39.27
N ARG A 250 4.14 -11.11 40.00
CA ARG A 250 4.16 -11.09 41.48
C ARG A 250 2.76 -10.82 42.02
N GLU A 251 2.13 -11.85 42.57
CA GLU A 251 0.75 -11.80 43.07
C GLU A 251 0.57 -10.91 44.32
N ASP A 252 1.65 -10.57 45.01
CA ASP A 252 1.66 -9.75 46.23
C ASP A 252 1.96 -8.26 45.97
N GLN A 253 2.24 -7.87 44.72
CA GLN A 253 2.70 -6.51 44.39
C GLN A 253 1.80 -5.83 43.37
N THR A 254 1.59 -4.54 43.56
CA THR A 254 0.99 -3.67 42.55
C THR A 254 2.04 -2.74 41.96
N VAL A 255 1.88 -2.43 40.68
CA VAL A 255 2.72 -1.46 39.96
C VAL A 255 1.84 -0.32 39.50
N THR A 256 2.32 0.89 39.71
CA THR A 256 1.67 2.08 39.14
C THR A 256 2.23 2.34 37.76
N VAL A 257 1.36 2.32 36.76
CA VAL A 257 1.70 2.63 35.36
C VAL A 257 0.97 3.89 34.92
N ASN A 258 1.59 4.66 34.03
CA ASN A 258 0.98 5.84 33.43
C ASN A 258 0.53 5.51 32.01
N VAL A 259 -0.77 5.38 31.80
CA VAL A 259 -1.36 5.08 30.51
C VAL A 259 -1.59 6.37 29.75
N LYS A 260 -0.85 6.55 28.66
CA LYS A 260 -0.87 7.80 27.86
C LYS A 260 -2.20 7.98 27.12
N GLY A 261 -2.77 6.91 26.60
CA GLY A 261 -3.98 6.92 25.80
C GLY A 261 -4.32 5.53 25.28
N THR A 262 -5.29 5.46 24.38
CA THR A 262 -5.69 4.20 23.73
C THR A 262 -4.92 3.92 22.45
N LEU A 263 -4.91 2.66 21.99
CA LEU A 263 -4.34 2.30 20.68
C LEU A 263 -5.02 3.06 19.53
N GLU A 264 -6.34 3.26 19.60
CA GLU A 264 -7.07 4.01 18.57
C GLU A 264 -6.76 5.51 18.63
N GLU A 265 -6.64 6.11 19.81
CA GLU A 265 -6.16 7.49 19.96
C GLU A 265 -4.74 7.66 19.39
N ALA A 266 -3.86 6.68 19.62
CA ALA A 266 -2.51 6.69 19.10
C ALA A 266 -2.47 6.64 17.56
N LYS A 267 -3.25 5.74 16.96
CA LYS A 267 -3.38 5.65 15.49
C LYS A 267 -3.95 6.94 14.88
N GLN A 268 -4.97 7.53 15.50
CA GLN A 268 -5.56 8.80 15.06
C GLN A 268 -4.56 9.96 15.15
N ALA A 269 -3.65 9.92 16.13
CA ALA A 269 -2.57 10.88 16.29
C ALA A 269 -1.35 10.61 15.37
N GLY A 270 -1.37 9.55 14.57
CA GLY A 270 -0.34 9.27 13.56
C GLY A 270 0.58 8.09 13.87
N LEU A 271 0.34 7.31 14.93
CA LEU A 271 1.06 6.05 15.14
C LEU A 271 0.78 5.09 13.96
N TYR A 272 1.85 4.55 13.36
CA TYR A 272 1.79 3.69 12.15
C TYR A 272 1.19 4.38 10.90
N HIS A 273 1.42 5.69 10.74
CA HIS A 273 0.94 6.40 9.56
C HIS A 273 1.65 5.96 8.27
N PRO A 274 1.00 6.14 7.09
CA PRO A 274 1.64 5.86 5.81
C PRO A 274 2.82 6.81 5.53
N THR A 275 3.98 6.26 5.17
CA THR A 275 5.21 7.02 4.90
C THR A 275 5.92 6.54 3.63
N ALA A 276 6.57 7.47 2.91
CA ALA A 276 7.44 7.18 1.77
C ALA A 276 8.87 6.82 2.18
N ALA A 277 9.24 7.14 3.43
CA ALA A 277 10.57 6.97 3.99
C ALA A 277 10.65 5.72 4.88
N THR A 278 11.80 5.52 5.52
CA THR A 278 12.12 4.38 6.40
C THR A 278 10.94 3.98 7.28
N PRO A 279 10.63 2.67 7.41
CA PRO A 279 9.53 2.20 8.23
C PRO A 279 9.72 2.64 9.69
N CYS A 280 8.61 3.03 10.33
CA CYS A 280 8.46 3.11 11.78
C CYS A 280 7.52 2.00 12.24
#